data_AF-A0A022QZS1-F1
#
_entry.id   AF-A0A022QZS1-F1
#
_cell.length_a   1.000
_cell.length_b   1.000
_cell.length_c   1.000
_cell.angle_alpha   90.00
_cell.angle_beta   90.00
_cell.angle_gamma   90.00
#
_symmetry.space_group_name_H-M   'P 1'
#
loop_
_entity.id
_entity.type
_entity.pdbx_description
1 polymer ?
#
loop_
_entity_poly.entity_id
_entity_poly.type
_entity_poly.pdbx_seq_one_letter_code
_entity_poly.pdbx_strand_id
1 'polypeptide(L)'
;ALFFSYMMLPQHLKPFFMYMGVFPKHYGISRSKLIKLWVSEGFLGTDPGIEEIAGNALDLLLVQSVVLREKHASVDMYKCKNTSLHFTFRSLCVSEAKSEKFFHILKKYTDCTPENIKRQQRLCVHNNVVLAFTQVHEWMELVPNAQSLLCFGPKQQYPVLLPLCLRLLKVLDALALRFYEFPHQLLALVHLTHLSITCDRELPNSISTLSNLEVLIFTRYHNIKFSNNGPVCLPIDIWNMHILRQLVYAFIFRYSSDPISVHFFLQNR
;
A
#
# COMPACT_ATOMS: atom_id res chain seq x y z
N ALA A 1 -14.10 21.85 17.27
CA ALA A 1 -14.63 21.68 15.89
C ALA A 1 -14.24 20.33 15.28
N LEU A 2 -12.96 20.03 15.06
CA LEU A 2 -12.51 18.80 14.36
C LEU A 2 -12.90 17.49 15.06
N PHE A 3 -12.69 17.40 16.38
CA PHE A 3 -13.08 16.22 17.17
C PHE A 3 -14.60 16.00 17.18
N PHE A 4 -15.39 17.08 17.17
CA PHE A 4 -16.84 17.00 17.11
C PHE A 4 -17.31 16.46 15.75
N SER A 5 -16.69 16.90 14.64
CA SER A 5 -16.92 16.32 13.31
C SER A 5 -16.60 14.82 13.29
N TYR A 6 -15.52 14.37 13.94
CA TYR A 6 -15.21 12.94 14.09
C TYR A 6 -16.26 12.20 14.93
N MET A 7 -16.74 12.77 16.03
CA MET A 7 -17.77 12.15 16.87
C MET A 7 -19.11 12.00 16.15
N MET A 8 -19.40 12.89 15.20
CA MET A 8 -20.60 12.82 14.34
C MET A 8 -20.44 11.87 13.14
N LEU A 9 -19.24 11.31 12.90
CA LEU A 9 -19.05 10.31 11.85
C LEU A 9 -19.79 9.00 12.20
N PRO A 10 -20.54 8.43 11.24
CA PRO A 10 -21.09 7.09 11.37
C PRO A 10 -20.02 6.07 11.79
N GLN A 11 -20.39 5.12 12.64
CA GLN A 11 -19.45 4.14 13.21
C GLN A 11 -18.70 3.34 12.13
N HIS A 12 -19.35 3.03 11.02
CA HIS A 12 -18.75 2.32 9.89
C HIS A 12 -17.70 3.15 9.13
N LEU A 13 -17.71 4.48 9.23
CA LEU A 13 -16.74 5.36 8.58
C LEU A 13 -15.47 5.60 9.41
N LYS A 14 -15.53 5.34 10.73
CA LYS A 14 -14.40 5.56 11.65
C LYS A 14 -13.13 4.78 11.27
N PRO A 15 -13.19 3.49 10.89
CA PRO A 15 -12.00 2.74 10.44
C PRO A 15 -11.34 3.36 9.20
N PHE A 16 -12.13 3.76 8.20
CA PHE A 16 -11.60 4.42 6.99
C PHE A 16 -10.97 5.77 7.31
N PHE A 17 -11.59 6.55 8.19
CA PHE A 17 -11.04 7.80 8.68
C PHE A 17 -9.71 7.60 9.43
N MET A 18 -9.64 6.63 10.34
CA MET A 18 -8.40 6.30 11.04
C MET A 18 -7.33 5.84 10.06
N TYR A 19 -7.67 5.02 9.07
CA TYR A 19 -6.73 4.55 8.05
C TYR A 19 -6.05 5.70 7.29
N MET A 20 -6.71 6.84 7.11
CA MET A 20 -6.05 8.01 6.49
C MET A 20 -4.82 8.52 7.27
N GLY A 21 -4.74 8.23 8.57
CA GLY A 21 -3.58 8.54 9.40
C GLY A 21 -2.30 7.77 9.04
N VAL A 22 -2.44 6.66 8.30
CA VAL A 22 -1.34 5.79 7.84
C VAL A 22 -0.37 6.51 6.91
N PHE A 23 -0.83 7.43 6.06
CA PHE A 23 0.01 8.05 5.03
C PHE A 23 0.93 9.13 5.61
N PRO A 24 2.14 9.41 5.06
CA PRO A 24 3.01 10.51 5.49
C PRO A 24 2.43 11.92 5.27
N LYS A 25 3.01 12.94 5.92
CA LYS A 25 2.52 14.33 5.81
C LYS A 25 2.64 14.77 4.36
N HIS A 26 1.59 15.39 3.82
CA HIS A 26 1.53 15.85 2.42
C HIS A 26 1.66 14.74 1.36
N TYR A 27 1.46 13.47 1.73
CA TYR A 27 1.43 12.38 0.77
C TYR A 27 0.18 12.50 -0.11
N GLY A 28 0.38 12.63 -1.42
CA GLY A 28 -0.69 12.57 -2.40
C GLY A 28 -1.00 11.11 -2.71
N ILE A 29 -2.23 10.69 -2.45
CA ILE A 29 -2.71 9.35 -2.80
C ILE A 29 -3.80 9.47 -3.86
N SER A 30 -3.80 8.57 -4.84
CA SER A 30 -4.89 8.49 -5.81
C SER A 30 -6.08 7.78 -5.16
N ARG A 31 -7.30 8.22 -5.50
CA ARG A 31 -8.55 7.57 -5.07
C ARG A 31 -8.51 6.05 -5.30
N SER A 32 -8.07 5.63 -6.48
CA SER A 32 -7.99 4.22 -6.86
C SER A 32 -7.05 3.43 -5.94
N LYS A 33 -5.88 3.98 -5.56
CA LYS A 33 -4.96 3.29 -4.64
C LYS A 33 -5.55 3.18 -3.24
N LEU A 34 -6.19 4.24 -2.74
CA LEU A 34 -6.79 4.24 -1.41
C LEU A 34 -7.91 3.20 -1.27
N ILE A 35 -8.81 3.14 -2.25
CA ILE A 35 -9.90 2.16 -2.28
C ILE A 35 -9.36 0.73 -2.23
N LYS A 36 -8.34 0.42 -3.04
CA LYS A 36 -7.73 -0.92 -3.07
C LYS A 36 -7.11 -1.30 -1.74
N LEU A 37 -6.41 -0.37 -1.10
CA LEU A 37 -5.87 -0.60 0.24
C LEU A 37 -7.00 -0.93 1.21
N TRP A 38 -8.07 -0.14 1.26
CA TRP A 38 -9.22 -0.38 2.14
C TRP A 38 -9.91 -1.72 1.90
N VAL A 39 -10.07 -2.11 0.64
CA VAL A 39 -10.62 -3.42 0.27
C VAL A 39 -9.69 -4.54 0.74
N SER A 40 -8.39 -4.44 0.46
CA SER A 40 -7.39 -5.45 0.81
C SER A 40 -7.18 -5.64 2.32
N GLU A 41 -7.45 -4.59 3.10
CA GLU A 41 -7.43 -4.61 4.57
C GLU A 41 -8.64 -5.39 5.15
N GLY A 42 -9.65 -5.69 4.33
CA GLY A 42 -10.83 -6.45 4.72
C GLY A 42 -11.85 -5.67 5.54
N PHE A 43 -11.84 -4.33 5.48
CA PHE A 43 -12.81 -3.51 6.22
C PHE A 43 -14.26 -3.69 5.75
N LEU A 44 -14.46 -4.12 4.51
CA LEU A 44 -15.76 -4.11 3.83
C LEU A 44 -16.33 -5.51 3.52
N GLY A 45 -15.83 -6.56 4.15
CA GLY A 45 -16.23 -7.93 3.79
C GLY A 45 -15.79 -8.30 2.36
N THR A 46 -16.41 -9.33 1.79
CA THR A 46 -16.02 -9.93 0.50
C THR A 46 -17.07 -9.80 -0.60
N ASP A 47 -18.09 -8.97 -0.39
CA ASP A 47 -19.24 -8.90 -1.28
C ASP A 47 -18.92 -8.25 -2.64
N PRO A 48 -19.66 -8.61 -3.71
CA PRO A 48 -19.57 -7.87 -4.97
C PRO A 48 -19.99 -6.40 -4.74
N GLY A 49 -19.20 -5.46 -5.24
CA GLY A 49 -19.46 -4.01 -5.08
C GLY A 49 -18.71 -3.32 -3.93
N ILE A 50 -17.83 -4.03 -3.21
CA ILE A 50 -17.02 -3.42 -2.13
C ILE A 50 -16.17 -2.22 -2.57
N GLU A 51 -15.71 -2.17 -3.82
CA GLU A 51 -14.99 -1.00 -4.35
C GLU A 51 -15.91 0.23 -4.48
N GLU A 52 -17.17 0.02 -4.86
CA GLU A 52 -18.18 1.08 -4.93
C GLU A 52 -18.56 1.56 -3.52
N ILE A 53 -18.75 0.62 -2.58
CA ILE A 53 -18.99 0.95 -1.16
C ILE A 53 -17.82 1.74 -0.59
N ALA A 54 -16.58 1.32 -0.85
CA ALA A 54 -15.37 2.05 -0.45
C ALA A 54 -15.30 3.44 -1.09
N GLY A 55 -15.69 3.55 -2.36
CA GLY A 55 -15.79 4.82 -3.08
C GLY A 55 -16.80 5.76 -2.44
N ASN A 56 -18.01 5.27 -2.17
CA ASN A 56 -19.07 6.03 -1.53
C ASN A 56 -18.66 6.44 -0.10
N ALA A 57 -18.00 5.56 0.65
CA ALA A 57 -17.44 5.88 1.96
C ALA A 57 -16.40 7.01 1.88
N LEU A 58 -15.53 6.99 0.86
CA LEU A 58 -14.58 8.08 0.60
C LEU A 58 -15.29 9.38 0.26
N ASP A 59 -16.36 9.34 -0.53
CA ASP A 59 -17.16 10.52 -0.89
C ASP A 59 -17.92 11.09 0.31
N LEU A 60 -18.46 10.24 1.17
CA LEU A 60 -19.08 10.66 2.43
C LEU A 60 -18.05 11.29 3.36
N LEU A 61 -16.85 10.71 3.47
CA LEU A 61 -15.76 11.33 4.21
C LEU A 61 -15.37 12.67 3.59
N LEU A 62 -15.31 12.78 2.26
CA LEU A 62 -15.02 14.03 1.54
C LEU A 62 -16.04 15.14 1.82
N VAL A 63 -17.32 14.79 1.92
CA VAL A 63 -18.42 15.74 2.16
C VAL A 63 -18.52 16.11 3.65
N GLN A 64 -18.42 15.12 4.55
CA GLN A 64 -18.59 15.31 6.00
C GLN A 64 -17.35 15.87 6.68
N SER A 65 -16.18 15.67 6.09
CA SER A 65 -14.92 16.13 6.62
C SER A 65 -14.22 16.97 5.55
N VAL A 66 -13.91 18.23 5.87
CA VAL A 66 -13.20 19.21 5.02
C VAL A 66 -11.73 18.77 4.81
N VAL A 67 -11.55 17.59 4.22
CA VAL A 67 -10.40 16.72 4.52
C VAL A 67 -9.44 16.54 3.36
N LEU A 68 -9.80 16.91 2.13
CA LEU A 68 -8.90 16.74 1.00
C LEU A 68 -8.82 18.03 0.16
N ARG A 69 -7.61 18.59 0.02
CA ARG A 69 -7.37 19.59 -1.02
C ARG A 69 -7.27 18.83 -2.34
N GLU A 70 -8.25 18.98 -3.23
CA GLU A 70 -8.08 18.58 -4.64
C GLU A 70 -6.95 19.44 -5.21
N LYS A 71 -5.83 18.82 -5.56
CA LYS A 71 -4.90 19.48 -6.49
C LYS A 71 -5.39 19.14 -7.89
N HIS A 72 -5.95 20.11 -8.59
CA HIS A 72 -6.11 20.04 -10.04
C HIS A 72 -4.72 19.97 -10.65
N ALA A 73 -4.29 18.79 -11.12
CA ALA A 73 -3.26 18.75 -12.15
C ALA A 73 -3.96 19.12 -13.47
N SER A 74 -3.38 20.10 -14.17
CA SER A 74 -3.82 20.70 -15.43
C SER A 74 -4.49 19.78 -16.46
N VAL A 75 -5.55 20.31 -17.09
CA VAL A 75 -6.07 20.18 -18.49
C VAL A 75 -6.11 18.80 -19.19
N ASP A 76 -5.77 17.69 -18.53
CA ASP A 76 -5.98 16.34 -19.11
C ASP A 76 -7.02 15.58 -18.30
N MET A 77 -8.18 15.34 -18.92
CA MET A 77 -9.36 14.63 -18.38
C MET A 77 -9.11 13.16 -17.96
N TYR A 78 -7.85 12.70 -17.99
CA TYR A 78 -7.43 11.32 -17.70
C TYR A 78 -6.38 11.21 -16.58
N LYS A 79 -5.93 12.31 -15.96
CA LYS A 79 -5.00 12.26 -14.82
C LYS A 79 -5.76 12.17 -13.49
N CYS A 80 -5.61 11.04 -12.81
CA CYS A 80 -6.18 10.76 -11.49
C CYS A 80 -6.09 11.96 -10.53
N LYS A 81 -7.24 12.36 -9.96
CA LYS A 81 -7.33 13.34 -8.88
C LYS A 81 -6.56 12.82 -7.66
N ASN A 82 -5.42 13.45 -7.34
CA ASN A 82 -4.67 13.14 -6.13
C ASN A 82 -5.36 13.82 -4.95
N THR A 83 -5.84 13.01 -4.01
CA THR A 83 -6.42 13.50 -2.77
C THR A 83 -5.31 13.59 -1.73
N SER A 84 -5.20 14.74 -1.06
CA SER A 84 -4.18 14.95 -0.02
C SER A 84 -4.85 15.35 1.29
N LEU A 85 -4.60 14.56 2.34
CA LEU A 85 -5.21 14.74 3.66
C LEU A 85 -4.83 16.10 4.23
N HIS A 86 -5.84 16.89 4.62
CA HIS A 86 -5.65 18.14 5.31
C HIS A 86 -4.87 17.88 6.62
N PHE A 87 -3.78 18.61 6.81
CA PHE A 87 -2.82 18.37 7.89
C PHE A 87 -3.46 18.32 9.29
N THR A 88 -4.50 19.11 9.53
CA THR A 88 -5.21 19.20 10.82
C THR A 88 -6.08 17.97 11.14
N PHE A 89 -6.62 17.28 10.12
CA PHE A 89 -7.37 16.05 10.34
C PHE A 89 -6.44 14.86 10.50
N ARG A 90 -5.28 14.88 9.85
CA ARG A 90 -4.23 13.87 10.05
C ARG A 90 -3.85 13.70 11.52
N SER A 91 -3.64 14.79 12.26
CA SER A 91 -3.29 14.70 13.68
C SER A 91 -4.39 14.03 14.49
N LEU A 92 -5.65 14.27 14.13
CA LEU A 92 -6.80 13.60 14.75
C LEU A 92 -6.85 12.11 14.37
N CYS A 93 -6.71 11.75 13.10
CA CYS A 93 -6.64 10.35 12.66
C CYS A 93 -5.54 9.58 13.40
N VAL A 94 -4.35 10.16 13.53
CA VAL A 94 -3.21 9.53 14.21
C VAL A 94 -3.45 9.41 15.72
N SER A 95 -4.12 10.38 16.34
CA SER A 95 -4.46 10.33 17.76
C SER A 95 -5.47 9.20 18.06
N GLU A 96 -6.57 9.15 17.30
CA GLU A 96 -7.60 8.13 17.45
C GLU A 96 -7.05 6.73 17.13
N ALA A 97 -6.27 6.60 16.05
CA ALA A 97 -5.63 5.34 15.70
C ALA A 97 -4.66 4.84 16.77
N LYS A 98 -3.98 5.74 17.50
CA LYS A 98 -3.13 5.35 18.64
C LYS A 98 -3.96 4.86 19.83
N SER A 99 -5.08 5.53 20.12
CA SER A 99 -6.03 5.13 21.17
C SER A 99 -6.57 3.72 20.93
N GLU A 100 -6.98 3.44 19.69
CA GLU A 100 -7.53 2.14 19.28
C GLU A 100 -6.46 1.09 18.91
N LYS A 101 -5.16 1.43 19.01
CA LYS A 101 -4.04 0.56 18.59
C LYS A 101 -4.18 0.07 17.14
N PHE A 102 -4.73 0.91 16.27
CA PHE A 102 -5.15 0.58 14.91
C PHE A 102 -3.98 0.40 13.92
N PHE A 103 -2.92 1.22 14.05
CA PHE A 103 -1.65 1.05 13.33
C PHE A 103 -0.47 1.55 14.15
N HIS A 104 0.74 1.15 13.75
CA HIS A 104 1.97 1.79 14.18
C HIS A 104 2.62 2.60 13.06
N ILE A 105 3.24 3.73 13.42
CA ILE A 105 4.09 4.49 12.51
C ILE A 105 5.50 4.56 13.05
N LEU A 106 6.45 3.90 12.36
CA LEU A 106 7.87 4.09 12.57
C LEU A 106 8.31 5.38 11.88
N LYS A 107 8.70 6.40 12.67
CA LYS A 107 9.13 7.71 12.15
C LYS A 107 10.63 7.99 12.28
N LYS A 108 11.32 7.36 13.25
CA LYS A 108 12.75 7.56 13.59
C LYS A 108 13.22 6.61 14.71
N TYR A 109 14.54 6.63 14.97
CA TYR A 109 15.32 5.74 15.86
C TYR A 109 14.88 5.59 17.34
N THR A 110 13.89 6.33 17.84
CA THR A 110 13.74 6.55 19.30
C THR A 110 12.40 6.16 19.92
N ASP A 111 11.40 5.77 19.15
CA ASP A 111 10.01 5.84 19.64
C ASP A 111 9.36 4.47 19.92
N CYS A 112 10.03 3.53 20.60
CA CYS A 112 9.39 2.24 20.90
C CYS A 112 9.72 1.64 22.27
N THR A 113 8.68 1.42 23.10
CA THR A 113 8.66 0.39 24.15
C THR A 113 7.94 -0.86 23.61
N PRO A 114 8.49 -2.09 23.75
CA PRO A 114 7.97 -3.32 23.15
C PRO A 114 6.52 -3.68 23.48
N GLU A 115 6.04 -3.25 24.65
CA GLU A 115 4.79 -3.75 25.25
C GLU A 115 3.51 -3.21 24.60
N ASN A 116 3.56 -2.02 24.00
CA ASN A 116 2.40 -1.40 23.34
C ASN A 116 2.12 -1.92 21.92
N ILE A 117 3.03 -2.74 21.37
CA ILE A 117 3.07 -3.08 19.95
C ILE A 117 2.34 -4.41 19.66
N LYS A 118 2.33 -5.36 20.61
CA LYS A 118 1.82 -6.72 20.42
C LYS A 118 0.36 -6.83 19.94
N ARG A 119 -0.42 -5.75 20.01
CA ARG A 119 -1.83 -5.69 19.57
C ARG A 119 -2.05 -4.95 18.25
N GLN A 120 -1.00 -4.40 17.63
CA GLN A 120 -1.12 -3.59 16.43
C GLN A 120 -1.07 -4.49 15.18
N GLN A 121 -2.10 -4.43 14.36
CA GLN A 121 -2.23 -5.27 13.16
C GLN A 121 -1.59 -4.64 11.91
N ARG A 122 -1.22 -3.37 11.93
CA ARG A 122 -0.73 -2.62 10.76
C ARG A 122 0.57 -1.90 11.07
N LEU A 123 1.60 -2.16 10.27
CA LEU A 123 2.91 -1.55 10.37
C LEU A 123 3.11 -0.55 9.23
N CYS A 124 3.43 0.69 9.58
CA CYS A 124 3.68 1.75 8.62
C CYS A 124 5.08 2.32 8.87
N VAL A 125 5.92 2.35 7.83
CA VAL A 125 7.25 2.95 7.90
C VAL A 125 7.19 4.30 7.20
N HIS A 126 7.43 5.38 7.96
CA HIS A 126 7.52 6.74 7.43
C HIS A 126 8.98 7.15 7.34
N ASN A 127 9.34 7.65 6.17
CA ASN A 127 10.72 8.01 5.81
C ASN A 127 11.60 6.77 5.65
N ASN A 128 12.60 6.91 4.79
CA ASN A 128 13.39 5.83 4.19
C ASN A 128 13.58 4.58 5.09
N VAL A 129 12.97 3.46 4.70
CA VAL A 129 13.09 2.15 5.39
C VAL A 129 14.54 1.73 5.59
N VAL A 130 15.44 2.10 4.66
CA VAL A 130 16.89 1.81 4.76
C VAL A 130 17.49 2.43 6.02
N LEU A 131 17.02 3.63 6.40
CA LEU A 131 17.49 4.30 7.60
C LEU A 131 16.91 3.68 8.88
N ALA A 132 15.84 2.91 8.79
CA ALA A 132 15.19 2.26 9.94
C ALA A 132 15.30 0.73 9.86
N PHE A 133 16.24 0.20 9.06
CA PHE A 133 16.26 -1.20 8.67
C PHE A 133 16.32 -2.17 9.86
N THR A 134 17.24 -1.92 10.79
CA THR A 134 17.41 -2.73 12.01
C THR A 134 16.15 -2.73 12.86
N GLN A 135 15.53 -1.56 13.03
CA GLN A 135 14.32 -1.41 13.83
C GLN A 135 13.11 -2.07 13.18
N VAL A 136 12.97 -1.95 11.86
CA VAL A 136 11.90 -2.63 11.10
C VAL A 136 12.06 -4.13 11.26
N HIS A 137 13.28 -4.66 11.20
CA HIS A 137 13.55 -6.08 11.43
C HIS A 137 13.21 -6.53 12.86
N GLU A 138 13.78 -5.89 13.88
CA GLU A 138 13.49 -6.15 15.29
C GLU A 138 11.98 -6.09 15.58
N TRP A 139 11.27 -5.16 14.95
CA TRP A 139 9.82 -5.04 15.06
C TRP A 139 9.04 -6.15 14.38
N MET A 140 9.45 -6.56 13.18
CA MET A 140 8.83 -7.70 12.50
C MET A 140 8.96 -8.97 13.33
N GLU A 141 10.08 -9.12 14.08
CA GLU A 141 10.27 -10.20 15.05
C GLU A 141 9.37 -10.06 16.29
N LEU A 142 9.17 -8.84 16.79
CA LEU A 142 8.27 -8.57 17.93
C LEU A 142 6.78 -8.73 17.59
N VAL A 143 6.41 -8.59 16.32
CA VAL A 143 5.01 -8.58 15.85
C VAL A 143 4.84 -9.47 14.61
N PRO A 144 5.08 -10.79 14.72
CA PRO A 144 4.99 -11.71 13.57
C PRO A 144 3.57 -11.79 12.98
N ASN A 145 2.58 -11.35 13.76
CA ASN A 145 1.15 -11.38 13.42
C ASN A 145 0.64 -10.10 12.75
N ALA A 146 1.52 -9.15 12.39
CA ALA A 146 1.11 -7.97 11.65
C ALA A 146 0.52 -8.37 10.28
N GLN A 147 -0.63 -7.79 9.97
CA GLN A 147 -1.41 -8.07 8.76
C GLN A 147 -1.12 -7.09 7.63
N SER A 148 -0.57 -5.90 7.93
CA SER A 148 -0.21 -4.93 6.91
C SER A 148 1.18 -4.35 7.13
N LEU A 149 1.95 -4.19 6.05
CA LEU A 149 3.23 -3.51 6.01
C LEU A 149 3.21 -2.48 4.89
N LEU A 150 3.27 -1.20 5.24
CA LEU A 150 3.19 -0.09 4.31
C LEU A 150 4.46 0.77 4.42
N CYS A 151 5.26 0.78 3.37
CA CYS A 151 6.54 1.46 3.32
C CYS A 151 6.42 2.75 2.51
N PHE A 152 6.58 3.88 3.19
CA PHE A 152 6.52 5.19 2.57
C PHE A 152 7.86 5.92 2.64
N GLY A 153 8.22 6.59 1.56
CA GLY A 153 9.44 7.39 1.49
C GLY A 153 9.82 7.73 0.06
N PRO A 154 10.95 8.41 -0.14
CA PRO A 154 11.53 8.57 -1.46
C PRO A 154 11.82 7.19 -2.05
N LYS A 155 11.56 7.02 -3.35
CA LYS A 155 11.90 5.79 -4.09
C LYS A 155 13.40 5.55 -3.95
N GLN A 156 13.77 4.35 -3.52
CA GLN A 156 15.18 4.01 -3.35
C GLN A 156 15.89 3.88 -4.70
N GLN A 157 17.08 4.49 -4.80
CA GLN A 157 17.93 4.37 -5.97
C GLN A 157 18.64 3.02 -6.02
N TYR A 158 18.92 2.43 -4.85
CA TYR A 158 19.67 1.19 -4.72
C TYR A 158 18.77 0.06 -4.21
N PRO A 159 18.98 -1.18 -4.68
CA PRO A 159 18.33 -2.35 -4.13
C PRO A 159 18.58 -2.52 -2.63
N VAL A 160 17.56 -2.96 -1.92
CA VAL A 160 17.58 -3.26 -0.48
C VAL A 160 17.26 -4.73 -0.28
N LEU A 161 17.92 -5.35 0.70
CA LEU A 161 17.59 -6.70 1.17
C LEU A 161 16.75 -6.56 2.42
N LEU A 162 15.43 -6.74 2.35
CA LEU A 162 14.54 -6.71 3.52
C LEU A 162 14.05 -8.14 3.83
N PRO A 163 14.58 -8.80 4.89
CA PRO A 163 14.04 -10.07 5.34
C PRO A 163 12.65 -9.84 5.92
N LEU A 164 11.64 -10.39 5.25
CA LEU A 164 10.25 -10.32 5.69
C LEU A 164 9.96 -11.51 6.61
N CYS A 165 9.71 -11.23 7.89
CA CYS A 165 9.44 -12.26 8.91
C CYS A 165 7.97 -12.30 9.37
N LEU A 166 7.07 -11.63 8.63
CA LEU A 166 5.64 -11.52 8.95
C LEU A 166 4.86 -12.69 8.36
N ARG A 167 4.22 -13.52 9.19
CA ARG A 167 3.53 -14.75 8.72
C ARG A 167 2.08 -14.54 8.32
N LEU A 168 1.42 -13.55 8.92
CA LEU A 168 -0.01 -13.27 8.72
C LEU A 168 -0.25 -12.04 7.81
N LEU A 169 0.76 -11.68 7.02
CA LEU A 169 0.71 -10.49 6.17
C LEU A 169 -0.33 -10.66 5.06
N LYS A 170 -1.28 -9.72 5.01
CA LYS A 170 -2.31 -9.56 3.99
C LYS A 170 -1.97 -8.46 3.00
N VAL A 171 -1.51 -7.32 3.50
CA VAL A 171 -1.24 -6.14 2.68
C VAL A 171 0.23 -5.77 2.75
N LEU A 172 0.92 -5.83 1.61
CA LEU A 172 2.27 -5.30 1.47
C LEU A 172 2.27 -4.17 0.44
N ASP A 173 2.64 -2.97 0.88
CA ASP A 173 2.98 -1.86 -0.01
C ASP A 173 4.44 -1.43 0.15
N ALA A 174 5.29 -1.95 -0.72
CA ALA A 174 6.72 -1.74 -0.75
C ALA A 174 7.19 -1.00 -2.01
N LEU A 175 6.33 -0.21 -2.67
CA LEU A 175 6.71 0.52 -3.89
C LEU A 175 7.83 1.55 -3.69
N ALA A 176 8.00 2.05 -2.47
CA ALA A 176 9.11 2.95 -2.12
C ALA A 176 10.46 2.21 -2.02
N LEU A 177 10.42 0.90 -1.78
CA LEU A 177 11.59 0.02 -1.76
C LEU A 177 11.92 -0.42 -3.17
N ARG A 178 13.20 -0.72 -3.40
CA ARG A 178 13.70 -1.33 -4.63
C ARG A 178 14.34 -2.65 -4.23
N PHE A 179 13.93 -3.75 -4.83
CA PHE A 179 14.56 -5.05 -4.64
C PHE A 179 15.35 -5.43 -5.88
N TYR A 180 16.46 -6.14 -5.69
CA TYR A 180 17.21 -6.66 -6.84
C TYR A 180 16.42 -7.81 -7.48
N GLU A 181 16.04 -8.77 -6.65
CA GLU A 181 15.24 -9.94 -7.00
C GLU A 181 13.92 -9.96 -6.25
N PHE A 182 12.95 -10.71 -6.77
CA PHE A 182 11.69 -10.91 -6.05
C PHE A 182 11.97 -11.65 -4.73
N PRO A 183 11.52 -11.12 -3.58
CA PRO A 183 11.73 -11.79 -2.30
C PRO A 183 10.82 -13.03 -2.21
N HIS A 184 11.40 -14.20 -2.46
CA HIS A 184 10.69 -15.48 -2.50
C HIS A 184 9.99 -15.85 -1.17
N GLN A 185 10.40 -15.25 -0.06
CA GLN A 185 9.71 -15.37 1.23
C GLN A 185 8.23 -14.93 1.13
N LEU A 186 7.90 -14.02 0.22
CA LEU A 186 6.51 -13.60 -0.02
C LEU A 186 5.63 -14.72 -0.52
N LEU A 187 6.19 -15.69 -1.25
CA LEU A 187 5.43 -16.79 -1.84
C LEU A 187 4.86 -17.75 -0.78
N ALA A 188 5.42 -17.72 0.44
CA ALA A 188 4.92 -18.49 1.57
C ALA A 188 3.72 -17.83 2.30
N LEU A 189 3.37 -16.59 1.93
CA LEU A 189 2.33 -15.81 2.59
C LEU A 189 0.95 -16.12 2.01
N VAL A 190 0.31 -17.17 2.52
CA VAL A 190 -1.00 -17.62 2.04
C VAL A 190 -2.12 -16.60 2.25
N HIS A 191 -1.96 -15.65 3.17
CA HIS A 191 -2.98 -14.63 3.45
C HIS A 191 -2.80 -13.34 2.63
N LEU A 192 -1.79 -13.26 1.77
CA LEU A 192 -1.47 -12.04 1.03
C LEU A 192 -2.57 -11.73 -0.01
N THR A 193 -3.26 -10.60 0.17
CA THR A 193 -4.34 -10.11 -0.69
C THR A 193 -3.89 -8.96 -1.57
N HIS A 194 -2.97 -8.13 -1.10
CA HIS A 194 -2.42 -7.00 -1.84
C HIS A 194 -0.91 -6.99 -1.80
N LEU A 195 -0.29 -7.04 -2.97
CA LEU A 195 1.16 -6.97 -3.13
C LEU A 195 1.52 -5.83 -4.07
N SER A 196 2.25 -4.84 -3.56
CA SER A 196 2.89 -3.83 -4.39
C SER A 196 4.39 -3.75 -4.13
N ILE A 197 5.19 -3.98 -5.18
CA ILE A 197 6.65 -4.11 -5.07
C ILE A 197 7.37 -3.55 -6.30
N THR A 198 8.59 -3.05 -6.09
CA THR A 198 9.50 -2.64 -7.16
C THR A 198 10.71 -3.56 -7.21
N CYS A 199 10.97 -4.20 -8.35
CA CYS A 199 12.09 -5.12 -8.56
C CYS A 199 12.88 -4.80 -9.82
N ASP A 200 14.17 -5.17 -9.87
CA ASP A 200 14.98 -5.03 -11.09
C ASP A 200 14.74 -6.21 -12.05
N ARG A 201 14.67 -7.41 -11.49
CA ARG A 201 14.40 -8.66 -12.22
C ARG A 201 12.91 -8.87 -12.48
N GLU A 202 12.63 -9.93 -13.24
CA GLU A 202 11.28 -10.34 -13.60
C GLU A 202 10.52 -10.94 -12.43
N LEU A 203 9.20 -10.89 -12.55
CA LEU A 203 8.29 -11.52 -11.61
C LEU A 203 8.40 -13.05 -11.80
N PRO A 204 8.62 -13.84 -10.74
CA PRO A 204 8.77 -15.29 -10.87
C PRO A 204 7.44 -15.97 -11.20
N ASN A 205 7.49 -17.08 -11.94
CA ASN A 205 6.29 -17.88 -12.25
C ASN A 205 5.57 -18.40 -11.00
N SER A 206 6.34 -18.64 -9.93
CA SER A 206 5.82 -19.06 -8.64
C SER A 206 4.89 -18.03 -7.98
N ILE A 207 4.71 -16.82 -8.50
CA ILE A 207 3.72 -15.86 -7.99
C ILE A 207 2.29 -16.44 -7.99
N SER A 208 2.01 -17.39 -8.89
CA SER A 208 0.74 -18.11 -8.97
C SER A 208 0.43 -18.96 -7.74
N THR A 209 1.42 -19.24 -6.87
CA THR A 209 1.18 -19.96 -5.60
C THR A 209 0.37 -19.14 -4.60
N LEU A 210 0.29 -17.82 -4.78
CA LEU A 210 -0.48 -16.92 -3.91
C LEU A 210 -1.96 -16.97 -4.28
N SER A 211 -2.68 -17.96 -3.74
CA SER A 211 -4.09 -18.21 -4.10
C SER A 211 -5.04 -17.06 -3.74
N ASN A 212 -4.76 -16.30 -2.68
CA ASN A 212 -5.64 -15.26 -2.15
C ASN A 212 -5.30 -13.84 -2.64
N LEU A 213 -4.39 -13.71 -3.61
CA LEU A 213 -3.94 -12.41 -4.09
C LEU A 213 -5.01 -11.77 -4.98
N GLU A 214 -5.54 -10.63 -4.55
CA GLU A 214 -6.56 -9.85 -5.28
C GLU A 214 -5.95 -8.72 -6.11
N VAL A 215 -4.89 -8.09 -5.58
CA VAL A 215 -4.24 -6.93 -6.20
C VAL A 215 -2.73 -7.16 -6.29
N LEU A 216 -2.20 -7.17 -7.51
CA LEU A 216 -0.77 -7.22 -7.79
C LEU A 216 -0.33 -5.95 -8.52
N ILE A 217 0.58 -5.20 -7.91
CA ILE A 217 1.24 -4.04 -8.51
C ILE A 217 2.73 -4.32 -8.57
N PHE A 218 3.21 -4.71 -9.74
CA PHE A 218 4.62 -4.99 -9.96
C PHE A 218 5.26 -3.86 -10.77
N THR A 219 6.31 -3.25 -10.22
CA THR A 219 7.07 -2.21 -10.92
C THR A 219 8.48 -2.71 -11.23
N ARG A 220 8.83 -2.81 -12.51
CA ARG A 220 10.18 -3.14 -12.94
C ARG A 220 11.04 -1.89 -13.05
N TYR A 221 12.18 -1.88 -12.36
CA TYR A 221 13.14 -0.78 -12.45
C TYR A 221 14.25 -1.14 -13.45
N HIS A 222 14.32 -0.40 -14.56
CA HIS A 222 15.34 -0.57 -15.58
C HIS A 222 16.52 0.38 -15.35
N ASN A 223 17.67 -0.19 -14.98
CA ASN A 223 18.94 0.54 -14.86
C ASN A 223 19.57 0.86 -16.23
N ILE A 224 19.29 0.05 -17.26
CA ILE A 224 19.87 0.18 -18.60
C ILE A 224 18.72 -0.06 -19.60
N LYS A 225 18.62 0.77 -20.65
CA LYS A 225 17.82 0.44 -21.84
C LYS A 225 18.43 -0.84 -22.43
N PHE A 226 17.96 -2.01 -22.02
CA PHE A 226 18.37 -3.23 -22.68
C PHE A 226 17.97 -3.11 -24.15
N SER A 227 18.95 -3.23 -25.04
CA SER A 227 18.76 -3.25 -26.50
C SER A 227 17.98 -4.47 -26.98
N ASN A 228 17.67 -5.42 -26.09
CA ASN A 228 16.72 -6.48 -26.38
C ASN A 228 15.31 -5.99 -26.03
N ASN A 229 14.61 -5.51 -27.06
CA ASN A 229 13.14 -5.41 -27.13
C ASN A 229 12.49 -6.81 -27.04
N GLY A 230 12.88 -7.63 -26.06
CA GLY A 230 12.15 -8.85 -25.75
C GLY A 230 10.79 -8.47 -25.17
N PRO A 231 9.70 -9.17 -25.52
CA PRO A 231 8.41 -8.94 -24.90
C PRO A 231 8.56 -9.11 -23.39
N VAL A 232 7.90 -8.22 -22.66
CA VAL A 232 7.85 -8.29 -21.21
C VAL A 232 7.02 -9.51 -20.85
N CYS A 233 7.69 -10.58 -20.45
CA CYS A 233 7.04 -11.83 -20.11
C CYS A 233 6.47 -11.73 -18.70
N LEU A 234 5.18 -11.42 -18.60
CA LEU A 234 4.41 -11.79 -17.42
C LEU A 234 4.32 -13.32 -17.39
N PRO A 235 4.53 -13.96 -16.23
CA PRO A 235 4.26 -15.37 -16.08
C PRO A 235 2.87 -15.76 -16.58
N ILE A 236 2.80 -16.76 -17.45
CA ILE A 236 1.54 -17.25 -18.01
C ILE A 236 0.61 -17.75 -16.89
N ASP A 237 1.17 -18.28 -15.82
CA ASP A 237 0.41 -18.82 -14.69
C ASP A 237 -0.34 -17.75 -13.88
N ILE A 238 -0.02 -16.46 -14.02
CA ILE A 238 -0.78 -15.37 -13.39
C ILE A 238 -2.21 -15.35 -13.92
N TRP A 239 -2.42 -15.73 -15.18
CA TRP A 239 -3.75 -15.82 -15.77
C TRP A 239 -4.61 -16.92 -15.12
N ASN A 240 -4.00 -17.89 -14.44
CA ASN A 240 -4.73 -18.94 -13.71
C ASN A 240 -5.15 -18.50 -12.30
N MET A 241 -4.79 -17.29 -11.86
CA MET A 241 -5.15 -16.77 -10.54
C MET A 241 -6.59 -16.22 -10.57
N HIS A 242 -7.57 -17.06 -10.24
CA HIS A 242 -9.00 -16.71 -10.33
C HIS A 242 -9.44 -15.59 -9.37
N ILE A 243 -8.73 -15.40 -8.25
CA ILE A 243 -9.04 -14.36 -7.25
C ILE A 243 -8.41 -13.01 -7.63
N LEU A 244 -7.41 -13.00 -8.52
CA LEU A 244 -6.70 -11.80 -8.90
C LEU A 244 -7.63 -10.89 -9.73
N ARG A 245 -8.07 -9.80 -9.12
CA ARG A 245 -8.96 -8.80 -9.74
C ARG A 245 -8.18 -7.78 -10.54
N GLN A 246 -6.98 -7.45 -10.07
CA GLN A 246 -6.18 -6.40 -10.67
C GLN A 246 -4.70 -6.74 -10.75
N LEU A 247 -4.15 -6.53 -11.95
CA LEU A 247 -2.74 -6.61 -12.24
C LEU A 247 -2.27 -5.29 -12.83
N VAL A 248 -1.35 -4.62 -12.16
CA VAL A 248 -0.67 -3.43 -12.67
C VAL A 248 0.79 -3.78 -12.86
N TYR A 249 1.27 -3.63 -14.09
CA TYR A 249 2.66 -3.84 -14.43
C TYR A 249 3.26 -2.52 -14.92
N ALA A 250 4.26 -2.00 -14.21
CA ALA A 250 4.85 -0.71 -14.51
C ALA A 250 6.36 -0.79 -14.75
N PHE A 251 6.89 0.16 -15.52
CA PHE A 251 8.31 0.32 -15.81
C PHE A 251 8.78 1.68 -15.33
N ILE A 252 9.89 1.69 -14.60
CA ILE A 252 10.62 2.92 -14.26
C ILE A 252 11.95 2.87 -14.99
N PHE A 253 12.22 3.90 -15.79
CA PHE A 253 13.54 4.13 -16.38
C PHE A 253 14.29 5.17 -15.56
N ARG A 254 15.59 4.93 -15.33
CA ARG A 254 16.46 5.84 -14.55
C ARG A 254 16.44 7.31 -15.02
N TYR A 255 16.07 7.57 -16.28
CA TYR A 255 16.04 8.89 -16.90
C TYR A 255 14.62 9.40 -17.27
N SER A 256 13.56 8.68 -16.92
CA SER A 256 12.17 9.12 -17.14
C SER A 256 11.52 9.46 -15.80
N SER A 257 11.00 10.69 -15.68
CA SER A 257 10.25 11.15 -14.50
C SER A 257 8.97 10.34 -14.29
N ASP A 258 8.34 9.91 -15.38
CA ASP A 258 7.06 9.23 -15.36
C ASP A 258 7.24 7.72 -15.67
N PRO A 259 6.72 6.84 -14.80
CA PRO A 259 6.66 5.42 -15.08
C PRO A 259 5.68 5.13 -16.22
N ILE A 260 6.05 4.20 -17.11
CA ILE A 260 5.11 3.66 -18.09
C ILE A 260 4.39 2.49 -17.41
N SER A 261 3.08 2.58 -17.20
CA SER A 261 2.29 1.51 -16.59
C SER A 261 1.26 0.91 -17.55
N VAL A 262 1.17 -0.41 -17.52
CA VAL A 262 0.12 -1.18 -18.17
C VAL A 262 -0.81 -1.70 -17.07
N HIS A 263 -2.10 -1.41 -17.23
CA HIS A 263 -3.12 -1.82 -16.28
C HIS A 263 -3.97 -2.93 -16.90
N PHE A 264 -4.02 -4.07 -16.23
CA PHE A 264 -4.90 -5.17 -16.55
C PHE A 264 -5.97 -5.27 -15.46
N PHE A 265 -7.23 -5.08 -15.87
CA PHE A 265 -8.38 -5.34 -15.03
C PHE A 265 -8.92 -6.72 -15.42
N LEU A 266 -8.84 -7.66 -14.49
CA LEU A 266 -9.29 -9.04 -14.69
C LEU A 266 -10.72 -9.13 -14.13
N GLN A 267 -11.68 -8.54 -14.85
CA GLN A 267 -13.10 -8.70 -14.52
C GLN A 267 -13.66 -9.89 -15.30
N ASN A 268 -14.39 -10.76 -14.59
CA ASN A 268 -15.09 -11.96 -15.09
C ASN A 268 -14.18 -13.07 -15.66
N ARG A 269 -13.74 -13.98 -14.78
CA ARG A 269 -13.29 -15.32 -15.14
C ARG A 269 -14.00 -16.36 -14.28
#